data_AF-A0A3D3GUK6-F1
#
_entry.id   AF-A0A3D3GUK6-F1
#
_cell.length_a   1.000
_cell.length_b   1.000
_cell.length_c   1.000
_cell.angle_alpha   90.00
_cell.angle_beta   90.00
_cell.angle_gamma   90.00
#
_symmetry.space_group_name_H-M   'P 1'
#
loop_
_entity.id
_entity.type
_entity.pdbx_description
1 polymer ?
#
loop_
_entity_poly.entity_id
_entity_poly.type
_entity_poly.pdbx_seq_one_letter_code
_entity_poly.pdbx_strand_id
1 'polypeptide(L)' 'MLCCATGVSIQVALNQLLKRIKPDRLLIKPTGLCHPREVLKVLLAEHDQTVLALQKTITLVDARNLLDHYIMPPN' A
#
# COMPACT_ATOMS: atom_id res chain seq x y z
N MET A 1 6.12 1.12 11.50
CA MET A 1 5.74 2.04 10.41
C MET A 1 6.78 1.90 9.32
N LEU A 2 6.38 1.46 8.12
CA LEU A 2 7.28 1.41 6.96
C LEU A 2 7.25 2.79 6.31
N CYS A 3 8.09 3.70 6.81
CA CYS A 3 8.19 5.07 6.31
C CYS A 3 9.38 5.15 5.37
N CYS A 4 9.22 4.71 4.13
CA CYS A 4 10.29 4.86 3.16
C CYS A 4 9.72 5.26 1.80
N ALA A 5 10.08 6.46 1.37
CA ALA A 5 9.50 7.18 0.24
C ALA A 5 9.96 6.68 -1.15
N THR A 6 10.50 5.47 -1.27
CA THR A 6 11.05 4.95 -2.54
C THR A 6 10.88 3.43 -2.63
N GLY A 7 10.28 2.91 -3.72
CA GLY A 7 9.82 1.51 -3.82
C GLY A 7 10.82 0.42 -3.41
N VAL A 8 12.12 0.62 -3.61
CA VAL A 8 13.20 -0.32 -3.20
C VAL A 8 13.23 -0.54 -1.68
N SER A 9 13.02 0.52 -0.92
CA SER A 9 13.04 0.46 0.55
C SER A 9 11.83 -0.28 1.14
N ILE A 10 10.69 -0.24 0.44
CA ILE A 10 9.48 -0.94 0.86
C ILE A 10 9.65 -2.46 0.70
N GLN A 11 10.24 -2.90 -0.42
CA GLN A 11 10.39 -4.32 -0.77
C GLN A 11 11.42 -5.01 0.12
N VAL A 12 12.53 -4.34 0.45
CA VAL A 12 13.53 -4.85 1.39
C VAL A 12 12.94 -5.00 2.78
N ALA A 13 12.25 -3.97 3.28
CA ALA A 13 11.65 -4.01 4.61
C ALA A 13 10.50 -5.03 4.70
N LEU A 14 9.69 -5.16 3.64
CA LEU A 14 8.63 -6.16 3.53
C LEU A 14 9.21 -7.58 3.61
N ASN A 15 10.23 -7.86 2.82
CA ASN A 15 10.92 -9.16 2.84
C ASN A 15 11.52 -9.47 4.22
N GLN A 16 12.12 -8.49 4.89
CA GLN A 16 12.65 -8.67 6.24
C GLN A 16 11.53 -8.94 7.27
N LEU A 17 10.40 -8.23 7.16
CA LEU A 17 9.24 -8.40 8.03
C LEU A 17 8.64 -9.81 7.88
N LEU A 18 8.39 -10.23 6.64
CA LEU A 18 7.79 -11.54 6.36
C LEU A 18 8.67 -12.68 6.85
N LYS A 19 10.00 -12.58 6.66
CA LYS A 19 10.95 -13.60 7.14
C LYS A 19 11.00 -13.68 8.67
N ARG A 20 10.92 -12.54 9.36
CA ARG A 20 11.07 -12.47 10.83
C ARG A 20 9.79 -12.83 11.58
N ILE A 21 8.65 -12.33 11.12
CA ILE A 21 7.39 -12.36 11.89
C ILE A 21 6.39 -13.38 11.33
N LYS A 22 6.44 -13.68 10.02
CA LYS A 22 5.49 -14.58 9.34
C LYS A 22 4.02 -14.32 9.72
N PRO A 23 3.52 -13.07 9.56
CA PRO A 23 2.16 -12.74 9.96
C PRO A 23 1.12 -13.43 9.07
N ASP A 24 -0.05 -13.77 9.64
CA ASP A 24 -1.18 -14.29 8.87
C ASP A 24 -1.78 -13.23 7.93
N ARG A 25 -1.70 -11.96 8.33
CA ARG A 25 -2.24 -10.81 7.58
C ARG A 25 -1.36 -9.59 7.72
N LEU A 26 -1.19 -8.87 6.62
CA LEU A 26 -0.42 -7.62 6.56
C LEU A 26 -1.32 -6.46 6.13
N LEU A 27 -1.43 -5.44 6.97
CA LEU A 27 -2.09 -4.18 6.63
C LEU A 27 -1.04 -3.13 6.26
N ILE A 28 -1.14 -2.61 5.04
CA ILE A 28 -0.23 -1.58 4.52
C ILE A 28 -1.01 -0.28 4.40
N LYS A 29 -0.59 0.73 5.17
CA LYS A 29 -1.05 2.10 4.99
C LYS A 29 -0.11 2.81 4.02
N PRO A 30 -0.55 3.13 2.78
CA PRO A 30 0.21 4.05 1.94
C PRO A 30 0.26 5.40 2.65
N THR A 31 1.45 5.95 2.83
CA THR A 31 1.58 7.33 3.32
C THR A 31 1.03 8.27 2.25
N GLY A 32 0.47 9.42 2.64
CA GLY A 32 -0.21 10.34 1.72
C GLY A 32 0.67 10.94 0.60
N LEU A 33 1.95 10.59 0.55
CA LEU A 33 2.91 11.02 -0.46
C LEU A 33 3.24 9.93 -1.50
N CYS A 34 2.73 8.70 -1.32
CA CYS A 34 2.95 7.60 -2.26
C CYS A 34 1.68 7.36 -3.08
N HIS A 35 1.80 7.39 -4.40
CA HIS A 35 0.69 7.07 -5.29
C HIS A 35 0.26 5.60 -5.06
N PRO A 36 -1.02 5.31 -4.78
CA PRO A 36 -1.49 3.94 -4.49
C PRO A 36 -1.10 2.93 -5.57
N ARG A 37 -1.05 3.38 -6.84
CA ARG A 37 -0.62 2.56 -7.98
C ARG A 37 0.80 2.04 -7.84
N GLU A 38 1.73 2.84 -7.33
CA GLU A 38 3.13 2.42 -7.17
C GLU A 38 3.30 1.43 -6.02
N VAL A 39 2.54 1.60 -4.93
CA VAL A 39 2.50 0.61 -3.84
C VAL A 39 1.95 -0.73 -4.36
N LEU A 40 0.85 -0.69 -5.10
CA LEU A 40 0.26 -1.89 -5.68
C LEU A 40 1.20 -2.61 -6.65
N LYS A 41 1.93 -1.88 -7.49
CA LYS A 41 2.93 -2.48 -8.38
C LYS A 41 4.00 -3.26 -7.64
N VAL A 42 4.50 -2.73 -6.52
CA VAL A 42 5.50 -3.44 -5.71
C VAL A 42 4.88 -4.68 -5.05
N LEU A 43 3.69 -4.56 -4.46
CA LEU A 43 3.02 -5.69 -3.80
C LEU A 43 2.54 -6.79 -4.75
N LEU A 44 2.34 -6.46 -6.02
CA LEU A 44 1.91 -7.39 -7.06
C LEU A 44 3.09 -7.90 -7.92
N ALA A 45 4.33 -7.51 -7.60
CA ALA A 45 5.50 -7.98 -8.33
C ALA A 45 5.57 -9.51 -8.30
N GLU A 46 6.01 -10.12 -9.41
CA GLU A 46 5.94 -11.58 -9.61
C GLU A 46 6.59 -12.38 -8.47
N HIS A 47 7.68 -11.88 -7.88
CA HIS A 47 8.34 -12.57 -6.77
C HIS A 47 7.47 -12.63 -5.51
N ASP A 48 6.60 -11.64 -5.30
CA ASP A 48 5.82 -11.48 -4.06
C ASP A 48 4.54 -12.31 -4.09
N GLN A 49 4.05 -12.70 -5.28
CA GLN A 49 2.80 -13.45 -5.43
C GLN A 49 2.85 -14.86 -4.79
N THR A 50 4.05 -15.40 -4.57
CA THR A 50 4.23 -16.70 -3.89
C THR A 50 4.14 -16.62 -2.37
N VAL A 51 4.28 -15.42 -1.79
CA VAL A 51 4.33 -15.16 -0.34
C VAL A 51 3.24 -14.21 0.13
N LEU A 52 2.64 -13.44 -0.77
CA LEU A 52 1.58 -12.46 -0.49
C LEU A 52 0.43 -12.62 -1.48
N ALA A 53 -0.77 -12.78 -0.93
CA ALA A 53 -2.01 -12.70 -1.69
C ALA A 53 -2.68 -11.36 -1.43
N LEU A 54 -2.60 -10.41 -2.38
CA LEU A 54 -3.27 -9.13 -2.26
C LEU A 54 -4.80 -9.34 -2.13
N GLN A 55 -5.37 -8.80 -1.07
CA GLN A 55 -6.81 -8.88 -0.81
C GLN A 55 -7.52 -7.63 -1.35
N LYS A 56 -8.20 -6.87 -0.49
CA LYS A 56 -8.92 -5.66 -0.87
C LYS A 56 -8.10 -4.41 -0.56
N THR A 57 -8.12 -3.44 -1.46
CA THR A 57 -7.67 -2.07 -1.20
C THR A 57 -8.81 -1.29 -0.56
N ILE A 58 -8.58 -0.78 0.65
CA ILE A 58 -9.58 -0.01 1.41
C ILE A 58 -9.14 1.45 1.44
N THR A 59 -10.01 2.34 0.97
CA THR A 59 -9.81 3.80 1.03
C THR A 59 -10.77 4.38 2.05
N LEU A 60 -10.24 5.11 3.04
CA LEU A 60 -11.03 5.87 3.99
C LEU A 60 -11.11 7.32 3.53
N VAL A 61 -12.33 7.82 3.35
CA VAL A 61 -12.58 9.21 2.95
C VAL A 61 -13.23 9.95 4.11
N ASP A 62 -12.78 11.17 4.38
CA ASP A 62 -13.46 12.08 5.31
C ASP A 62 -14.64 12.74 4.58
N ALA A 63 -15.86 12.45 5.04
CA ALA A 63 -17.09 12.93 4.42
C ALA A 63 -17.16 14.47 4.34
N ARG A 64 -16.49 15.18 5.26
CA ARG A 64 -16.48 16.66 5.29
C ARG A 64 -15.72 17.27 4.10
N ASN A 65 -14.84 16.48 3.49
CA ASN A 65 -14.02 16.90 2.35
C ASN A 65 -14.56 16.39 1.01
N LEU A 66 -15.70 15.68 0.97
CA LEU A 66 -16.23 15.08 -0.26
C LEU A 66 -16.57 16.10 -1.36
N LEU A 67 -16.85 17.35 -1.00
CA LEU A 67 -17.13 18.43 -1.95
C LEU A 67 -15.85 19.06 -2.52
N ASP A 68 -14.67 18.66 -2.05
CA ASP A 68 -13.40 19.04 -2.64
C ASP A 68 -13.25 18.37 -4.01
N HIS A 69 -13.05 19.17 -5.06
CA HIS A 69 -12.86 18.72 -6.44
C HIS A 69 -11.70 17.72 -6.60
N TYR A 70 -10.77 17.69 -5.65
CA TYR A 70 -9.67 16.73 -5.65
C TYR A 70 -10.11 15.29 -5.34
N ILE A 71 -11.23 15.10 -4.63
CA ILE A 71 -11.72 13.78 -4.20
C ILE A 71 -12.76 13.23 -5.17
N MET A 72 -13.59 14.10 -5.77
CA MET A 72 -14.58 13.73 -6.78
C MET A 72 -14.25 14.45 -8.10
N PRO A 73 -13.57 13.78 -9.06
CA PRO A 73 -13.35 14.37 -10.37
C PRO A 73 -14.71 14.62 -11.06
N PRO A 74 -14.84 15.70 -11.86
CA PRO A 74 -16.08 15.98 -12.57
C PRO A 74 -16.40 14.82 -13.54
N ASN A 75 -17.70 14.53 -13.67
CA ASN A 75 -18.29 13.46 -14.49
C ASN A 75 -17.73 13.39 -15.91
#